data_AF-W4QTF0-F1
#
_entry.id   AF-W4QTF0-F1
#
_cell.length_a   1.000
_cell.length_b   1.000
_cell.length_c   1.000
_cell.angle_alpha   90.00
_cell.angle_beta   90.00
_cell.angle_gamma   90.00
#
_symmetry.space_group_name_H-M   'P 1'
#
loop_
_entity.id
_entity.type
_entity.pdbx_description
1 polymer ?
#
loop_
_entity_poly.entity_id
_entity_poly.type
_entity_poly.pdbx_seq_one_letter_code
_entity_poly.pdbx_strand_id
1 'polypeptide(L)'
;MKKIFYLFLVTLLLPIVASCAQAESGGGTTPDYESTKKMMVDMLKTDEGKQAIQEIMGDEELQQEIVMDNAFVKTTIQQTLTSEAGRQFWQDVMKDPEFAQTFAESMQTENEKMLKGLMKDPEYQAMMITVLQDPEMEAAMLETMKSKEYRQQVMTIMSDAFESPFFIAKVNEVLEQVAQKQMEKQDQASGGGEGGGEDSGGES
;
A
#
# COMPACT_ATOMS: atom_id res chain seq x y z
N MET A 1 80.90 -31.69 45.25
CA MET A 1 81.04 -32.90 44.40
C MET A 1 79.77 -33.33 43.65
N LYS A 2 78.59 -32.68 43.81
CA LYS A 2 77.39 -33.01 43.00
C LYS A 2 77.30 -32.28 41.64
N LYS A 3 77.97 -31.13 41.48
CA LYS A 3 77.94 -30.33 40.23
C LYS A 3 78.87 -30.87 39.13
N ILE A 4 79.98 -31.53 39.51
CA ILE A 4 80.90 -32.20 38.57
C ILE A 4 80.31 -33.52 38.06
N PHE A 5 79.55 -34.23 38.90
CA PHE A 5 78.82 -35.44 38.52
C PHE A 5 77.71 -35.14 37.48
N TYR A 6 77.02 -34.00 37.63
CA TYR A 6 75.98 -33.57 36.67
C TYR A 6 76.56 -33.18 35.31
N LEU A 7 77.77 -32.60 35.28
CA LEU A 7 78.45 -32.21 34.04
C LEU A 7 78.97 -33.45 33.27
N PHE A 8 79.40 -34.49 33.99
CA PHE A 8 79.79 -35.77 33.38
C PHE A 8 78.57 -36.59 32.89
N LEU A 9 77.43 -36.51 33.57
CA LEU A 9 76.19 -37.20 33.20
C LEU A 9 75.56 -36.62 31.91
N VAL A 10 75.62 -35.29 31.72
CA VAL A 10 75.07 -34.61 30.53
C VAL A 10 75.95 -34.82 29.30
N THR A 11 77.27 -34.97 29.47
CA THR A 11 78.21 -35.20 28.36
C THR A 11 78.17 -36.65 27.85
N LEU A 12 77.73 -37.61 28.68
CA LEU A 12 77.61 -39.03 28.33
C LEU A 12 76.31 -39.38 27.60
N LEU A 13 75.28 -38.51 27.68
CA LEU A 13 73.93 -38.76 27.12
C LEU A 13 73.72 -38.21 25.69
N LEU A 14 74.71 -37.50 25.14
CA LEU A 14 74.61 -36.84 23.82
C LEU A 14 74.82 -37.73 22.56
N PRO A 15 75.39 -38.95 22.59
CA PRO A 15 75.54 -39.74 21.35
C PRO A 15 74.34 -40.63 20.98
N ILE A 16 73.26 -40.71 21.78
CA ILE A 16 72.16 -41.67 21.54
C ILE A 16 71.12 -41.16 20.51
N VAL A 17 71.14 -39.85 20.16
CA VAL A 17 70.26 -39.28 19.11
C VAL A 17 70.88 -39.28 17.71
N ALA A 18 72.12 -39.78 17.55
CA ALA A 18 72.84 -39.83 16.27
C ALA A 18 72.85 -41.23 15.62
N SER A 19 71.98 -42.15 16.05
CA SER A 19 71.87 -43.50 15.47
C SER A 19 70.49 -43.74 14.86
N CYS A 20 70.16 -42.97 13.82
CA CYS A 20 69.31 -43.43 12.73
C CYS A 20 69.87 -42.83 11.43
N ALA A 21 71.03 -43.36 11.03
CA ALA A 21 71.58 -43.16 9.69
C ALA A 21 71.99 -44.54 9.19
N GLN A 22 71.00 -45.31 8.74
CA GLN A 22 71.23 -46.46 7.86
C GLN A 22 70.94 -46.01 6.43
N ALA A 23 71.95 -46.20 5.60
CA ALA A 23 71.95 -45.89 4.19
C ALA A 23 70.85 -46.67 3.46
N GLU A 24 69.91 -45.95 2.87
CA GLU A 24 69.34 -46.32 1.59
C GLU A 24 69.44 -45.15 0.62
N SER A 25 69.86 -45.52 -0.58
CA SER A 25 70.06 -44.73 -1.78
C SER A 25 68.90 -43.79 -2.13
N GLY A 26 69.24 -42.55 -2.47
CA GLY A 26 68.55 -41.80 -3.52
C GLY A 26 67.78 -40.55 -3.08
N GLY A 27 68.22 -39.40 -3.58
CA GLY A 27 67.36 -38.27 -3.93
C GLY A 27 66.91 -37.37 -2.77
N GLY A 28 67.44 -36.15 -2.72
CA GLY A 28 66.86 -35.11 -1.88
C GLY A 28 65.47 -34.74 -2.36
N THR A 29 64.52 -34.62 -1.44
CA THR A 29 63.23 -33.97 -1.68
C THR A 29 62.68 -33.51 -0.34
N THR A 30 62.73 -32.20 -0.09
CA THR A 30 61.59 -31.51 0.55
C THR A 30 60.32 -32.06 -0.10
N PRO A 31 59.27 -32.45 0.64
CA PRO A 31 58.02 -32.88 0.03
C PRO A 31 57.63 -31.83 -1.01
N ASP A 32 57.60 -32.26 -2.26
CA ASP A 32 57.33 -31.39 -3.40
C ASP A 32 56.00 -30.69 -3.13
N TYR A 33 56.04 -29.37 -2.99
CA TYR A 33 54.89 -28.57 -2.58
C TYR A 33 53.70 -28.83 -3.51
N GLU A 34 53.98 -29.09 -4.79
CA GLU A 34 52.99 -29.51 -5.79
C GLU A 34 52.39 -30.90 -5.49
N SER A 35 53.20 -31.86 -5.04
CA SER A 35 52.70 -33.18 -4.63
C SER A 35 51.82 -33.11 -3.39
N THR A 36 52.19 -32.31 -2.38
CA THR A 36 51.38 -32.13 -1.16
C THR A 36 50.09 -31.37 -1.46
N LYS A 37 50.16 -30.34 -2.31
CA LYS A 37 48.98 -29.60 -2.79
C LYS A 37 48.04 -30.50 -3.56
N LYS A 38 48.56 -31.34 -4.46
CA LYS A 38 47.76 -32.30 -5.22
C LYS A 38 47.09 -33.32 -4.31
N MET A 39 47.81 -33.87 -3.34
CA MET A 39 47.25 -34.77 -2.33
C MET A 39 46.14 -34.11 -1.51
N MET A 40 46.30 -32.85 -1.11
CA MET A 40 45.27 -32.10 -0.36
C MET A 40 44.01 -31.83 -1.22
N VAL A 41 44.20 -31.44 -2.48
CA VAL A 41 43.10 -31.24 -3.43
C VAL A 41 42.36 -32.55 -3.71
N ASP A 42 43.10 -33.65 -3.82
CA ASP A 42 42.52 -34.97 -4.05
C ASP A 42 41.75 -35.44 -2.81
N MET A 43 42.25 -35.23 -1.59
CA MET A 43 41.52 -35.49 -0.33
C MET A 43 40.24 -34.66 -0.19
N LEU A 44 40.24 -33.39 -0.61
CA LEU A 44 39.01 -32.57 -0.61
C LEU A 44 37.99 -33.04 -1.65
N LYS A 45 38.45 -33.71 -2.71
CA LYS A 45 37.59 -34.24 -3.78
C LYS A 45 37.10 -35.66 -3.55
N THR A 46 37.71 -36.42 -2.63
CA THR A 46 37.23 -37.75 -2.29
C THR A 46 35.86 -37.69 -1.65
N ASP A 47 35.17 -38.82 -1.63
CA ASP A 47 33.84 -38.91 -1.07
C ASP A 47 33.86 -38.68 0.44
N GLU A 48 34.93 -39.05 1.14
CA GLU A 48 35.11 -38.70 2.56
C GLU A 48 35.28 -37.19 2.77
N GLY A 49 36.04 -36.50 1.90
CA GLY A 49 36.21 -35.05 1.96
C GLY A 49 34.90 -34.29 1.71
N LYS A 50 34.11 -34.74 0.73
CA LYS A 50 32.77 -34.19 0.48
C LYS A 50 31.81 -34.48 1.62
N GLN A 51 31.84 -35.69 2.19
CA GLN A 51 30.98 -36.06 3.31
C GLN A 51 31.33 -35.25 4.56
N ALA A 52 32.60 -35.07 4.87
CA ALA A 52 33.04 -34.22 5.97
C ALA A 52 32.59 -32.76 5.80
N ILE A 53 32.68 -32.21 4.57
CA ILE A 53 32.14 -30.86 4.29
C ILE A 53 30.62 -30.83 4.44
N GLN A 54 29.90 -31.87 4.01
CA GLN A 54 28.44 -31.96 4.19
C GLN A 54 28.04 -32.03 5.67
N GLU A 55 28.78 -32.78 6.49
CA GLU A 55 28.56 -32.87 7.94
C GLU A 55 28.81 -31.52 8.62
N ILE A 56 29.89 -30.82 8.23
CA ILE A 56 30.21 -29.47 8.72
C ILE A 56 29.19 -28.43 8.24
N MET A 57 28.74 -28.52 6.99
CA MET A 57 27.66 -27.68 6.46
C MET A 57 26.31 -28.02 7.08
N GLY A 58 26.15 -29.16 7.74
CA GLY A 58 24.94 -29.51 8.50
C GLY A 58 24.88 -28.87 9.89
N ASP A 59 25.97 -28.24 10.34
CA ASP A 59 26.04 -27.54 11.62
C ASP A 59 25.34 -26.17 11.52
N GLU A 60 24.30 -25.95 12.34
CA GLU A 60 23.48 -24.74 12.33
C GLU A 60 24.29 -23.47 12.66
N GLU A 61 25.32 -23.56 13.52
CA GLU A 61 26.14 -22.42 13.90
C GLU A 61 27.02 -21.96 12.72
N LEU A 62 27.61 -22.92 11.99
CA LEU A 62 28.41 -22.62 10.79
C LEU A 62 27.55 -22.19 9.60
N GLN A 63 26.36 -22.78 9.43
CA GLN A 63 25.41 -22.32 8.41
C GLN A 63 25.02 -20.86 8.64
N GLN A 64 24.74 -20.46 9.88
CA GLN A 64 24.44 -19.07 10.21
C GLN A 64 25.63 -18.17 9.88
N GLU A 65 26.85 -18.52 10.27
CA GLU A 65 28.02 -17.66 10.03
C GLU A 65 28.36 -17.52 8.53
N ILE A 66 28.21 -18.59 7.75
CA ILE A 66 28.47 -18.59 6.29
C ILE A 66 27.36 -17.88 5.51
N VAL A 67 26.09 -18.10 5.86
CA VAL A 67 24.93 -17.48 5.19
C VAL A 67 24.80 -16.00 5.56
N MET A 68 25.28 -15.60 6.73
CA MET A 68 25.23 -14.20 7.17
C MET A 68 26.37 -13.34 6.61
N ASP A 69 27.33 -13.89 5.84
CA ASP A 69 28.33 -13.05 5.17
C ASP A 69 27.69 -12.20 4.05
N ASN A 70 27.73 -10.89 4.28
CA ASN A 70 26.56 -10.02 4.17
C ASN A 70 26.35 -9.40 2.76
N ALA A 71 27.31 -9.60 1.85
CA ALA A 71 27.29 -8.96 0.53
C ALA A 71 26.59 -9.81 -0.53
N PHE A 72 26.87 -11.11 -0.59
CA PHE A 72 26.29 -12.00 -1.60
C PHE A 72 24.80 -12.23 -1.34
N VAL A 73 24.40 -12.49 -0.10
CA VAL A 73 22.99 -12.68 0.27
C VAL A 73 22.18 -11.41 0.06
N LYS A 74 22.69 -10.24 0.48
CA LYS A 74 22.03 -8.96 0.23
C LYS A 74 21.88 -8.67 -1.27
N THR A 75 22.94 -8.90 -2.05
CA THR A 75 22.90 -8.71 -3.51
C THR A 75 21.91 -9.66 -4.16
N THR A 76 21.87 -10.92 -3.74
CA THR A 76 20.95 -11.92 -4.26
C THR A 76 19.51 -11.60 -3.91
N ILE A 77 19.23 -11.19 -2.67
CA ILE A 77 17.90 -10.74 -2.25
C ILE A 77 17.48 -9.51 -3.04
N GLN A 78 18.35 -8.50 -3.17
CA GLN A 78 18.05 -7.30 -3.94
C GLN A 78 17.77 -7.64 -5.40
N GLN A 79 18.64 -8.42 -6.04
CA GLN A 79 18.47 -8.84 -7.44
C GLN A 79 17.20 -9.64 -7.63
N THR A 80 16.90 -10.58 -6.73
CA THR A 80 15.70 -11.41 -6.80
C THR A 80 14.44 -10.58 -6.64
N LEU A 81 14.36 -9.72 -5.61
CA LEU A 81 13.19 -8.89 -5.34
C LEU A 81 12.95 -7.81 -6.39
N THR A 82 14.01 -7.31 -7.04
CA THR A 82 13.90 -6.29 -8.11
C THR A 82 13.79 -6.89 -9.51
N SER A 83 13.98 -8.21 -9.64
CA SER A 83 13.83 -8.90 -10.92
C SER A 83 12.36 -9.07 -11.34
N GLU A 84 12.16 -9.35 -12.62
CA GLU A 84 10.84 -9.72 -13.15
C GLU A 84 10.29 -10.99 -12.47
N ALA A 85 11.17 -11.96 -12.16
CA ALA A 85 10.80 -13.19 -11.47
C ALA A 85 10.28 -12.89 -10.04
N GLY A 86 10.90 -11.94 -9.34
CA GLY A 86 10.42 -11.46 -8.05
C GLY A 86 9.06 -10.79 -8.14
N ARG A 87 8.85 -9.94 -9.16
CA ARG A 87 7.53 -9.32 -9.41
C ARG A 87 6.46 -10.38 -9.69
N GLN A 88 6.75 -11.35 -10.54
CA GLN A 88 5.84 -12.45 -10.85
C GLN A 88 5.52 -13.28 -9.60
N PHE A 89 6.53 -13.61 -8.79
CA PHE A 89 6.35 -14.29 -7.52
C PHE A 89 5.37 -13.53 -6.61
N TRP A 90 5.56 -12.22 -6.42
CA TRP A 90 4.64 -11.42 -5.61
C TRP A 90 3.23 -11.36 -6.21
N GLN A 91 3.09 -11.25 -7.54
CA GLN A 91 1.79 -11.29 -8.19
C GLN A 91 1.06 -12.61 -7.99
N ASP A 92 1.76 -13.73 -8.00
CA ASP A 92 1.16 -15.05 -7.83
C ASP A 92 0.84 -15.35 -6.37
N VAL A 93 1.72 -14.96 -5.45
CA VAL A 93 1.49 -15.10 -4.01
C VAL A 93 0.35 -14.20 -3.53
N MET A 94 0.20 -12.99 -4.08
CA MET A 94 -0.93 -12.10 -3.75
C MET A 94 -2.29 -12.61 -4.26
N LYS A 95 -2.33 -13.60 -5.16
CA LYS A 95 -3.58 -14.26 -5.56
C LYS A 95 -4.03 -15.30 -4.54
N ASP A 96 -3.14 -15.75 -3.65
CA ASP A 96 -3.50 -16.64 -2.55
C ASP A 96 -4.34 -15.86 -1.51
N PRO A 97 -5.58 -16.29 -1.21
CA PRO A 97 -6.44 -15.57 -0.28
C PRO A 97 -5.92 -15.53 1.16
N GLU A 98 -5.28 -16.59 1.65
CA GLU A 98 -4.75 -16.63 3.02
C GLU A 98 -3.56 -15.67 3.16
N PHE A 99 -2.68 -15.66 2.15
CA PHE A 99 -1.58 -14.71 2.10
C PHE A 99 -2.10 -13.27 1.99
N ALA A 100 -3.01 -13.00 1.05
CA ALA A 100 -3.57 -11.67 0.84
C ALA A 100 -4.29 -11.14 2.07
N GLN A 101 -5.05 -12.00 2.77
CA GLN A 101 -5.70 -11.65 4.04
C GLN A 101 -4.66 -11.27 5.09
N THR A 102 -3.69 -12.15 5.36
CA THR A 102 -2.66 -11.91 6.38
C THR A 102 -1.87 -10.63 6.07
N PHE A 103 -1.54 -10.41 4.80
CA PHE A 103 -0.84 -9.23 4.34
C PHE A 103 -1.70 -7.96 4.53
N ALA A 104 -2.98 -8.00 4.14
CA ALA A 104 -3.91 -6.88 4.32
C ALA A 104 -4.13 -6.56 5.81
N GLU A 105 -4.28 -7.56 6.67
CA GLU A 105 -4.41 -7.40 8.13
C GLU A 105 -3.15 -6.75 8.72
N SER A 106 -1.97 -7.18 8.29
CA SER A 106 -0.70 -6.58 8.75
C SER A 106 -0.57 -5.09 8.39
N MET A 107 -1.15 -4.68 7.26
CA MET A 107 -1.12 -3.29 6.77
C MET A 107 -2.34 -2.47 7.21
N GLN A 108 -3.35 -3.07 7.82
CA GLN A 108 -4.66 -2.45 8.05
C GLN A 108 -4.55 -1.12 8.81
N THR A 109 -3.80 -1.11 9.91
CA THR A 109 -3.65 0.08 10.78
C THR A 109 -2.99 1.26 10.04
N GLU A 110 -1.89 1.00 9.33
CA GLU A 110 -1.19 2.06 8.58
C GLU A 110 -1.99 2.51 7.35
N ASN A 111 -2.68 1.58 6.69
CA ASN A 111 -3.56 1.89 5.57
C ASN A 111 -4.76 2.76 6.02
N GLU A 112 -5.38 2.44 7.15
CA GLU A 112 -6.46 3.25 7.74
C GLU A 112 -5.97 4.66 8.10
N LYS A 113 -4.78 4.75 8.71
CA LYS A 113 -4.17 6.04 9.06
C LYS A 113 -3.86 6.87 7.82
N MET A 114 -3.33 6.24 6.77
CA MET A 114 -3.09 6.88 5.47
C MET A 114 -4.41 7.38 4.88
N LEU A 115 -5.45 6.55 4.79
CA LEU A 115 -6.75 6.94 4.25
C LEU A 115 -7.38 8.09 5.05
N LYS A 116 -7.34 8.05 6.38
CA LYS A 116 -7.80 9.17 7.23
C LYS A 116 -6.99 10.45 7.02
N GLY A 117 -5.70 10.32 6.73
CA GLY A 117 -4.84 11.44 6.35
C GLY A 117 -5.24 12.03 5.00
N LEU A 118 -5.40 11.18 3.99
CA LEU A 118 -5.82 11.56 2.64
C LEU A 118 -7.20 12.21 2.63
N MET A 119 -8.14 11.79 3.48
CA MET A 119 -9.44 12.47 3.60
C MET A 119 -9.33 13.96 4.02
N LYS A 120 -8.20 14.38 4.59
CA LYS A 120 -7.92 15.78 4.94
C LYS A 120 -7.08 16.51 3.90
N ASP A 121 -6.59 15.78 2.90
CA ASP A 121 -5.79 16.33 1.81
C ASP A 121 -6.71 16.93 0.72
N PRO A 122 -6.45 18.17 0.27
CA PRO A 122 -7.30 18.83 -0.73
C PRO A 122 -7.37 18.12 -2.08
N GLU A 123 -6.29 17.50 -2.55
CA GLU A 123 -6.25 16.81 -3.84
C GLU A 123 -7.09 15.53 -3.77
N TYR A 124 -6.94 14.77 -2.69
CA TYR A 124 -7.76 13.59 -2.46
C TYR A 124 -9.23 13.92 -2.25
N GLN A 125 -9.55 15.02 -1.57
CA GLN A 125 -10.92 15.52 -1.46
C GLN A 125 -11.52 15.88 -2.83
N ALA A 126 -10.75 16.52 -3.71
CA ALA A 126 -11.22 16.85 -5.05
C ALA A 126 -11.53 15.58 -5.88
N MET A 127 -10.68 14.56 -5.77
CA MET A 127 -10.96 13.24 -6.37
C MET A 127 -12.22 12.62 -5.78
N MET A 128 -12.39 12.67 -4.46
CA MET A 128 -13.59 12.16 -3.79
C MET A 128 -14.87 12.90 -4.20
N ILE A 129 -14.82 14.23 -4.34
CA ILE A 129 -15.96 15.00 -4.84
C ILE A 129 -16.33 14.58 -6.25
N THR A 130 -15.34 14.31 -7.11
CA THR A 130 -15.58 13.81 -8.46
C THR A 130 -16.32 12.46 -8.43
N VAL A 131 -15.95 11.56 -7.51
CA VAL A 131 -16.66 10.29 -7.29
C VAL A 131 -18.09 10.52 -6.78
N LEU A 132 -18.29 11.49 -5.89
CA LEU A 132 -19.61 11.84 -5.36
C LEU A 132 -20.54 12.51 -6.40
N GLN A 133 -19.99 13.02 -7.50
CA GLN A 133 -20.75 13.58 -8.61
C GLN A 133 -21.21 12.53 -9.63
N ASP A 134 -20.96 11.24 -9.37
CA ASP A 134 -21.45 10.16 -10.22
C ASP A 134 -23.00 10.13 -10.25
N PRO A 135 -23.63 9.80 -11.40
CA PRO A 135 -25.09 9.75 -11.52
C PRO A 135 -25.80 8.86 -10.49
N GLU A 136 -25.18 7.77 -10.02
CA GLU A 136 -25.78 6.92 -8.99
C GLU A 136 -25.86 7.66 -7.64
N MET A 137 -24.81 8.43 -7.31
CA MET A 137 -24.77 9.26 -6.10
C MET A 137 -25.75 10.43 -6.20
N GLU A 138 -25.87 11.05 -7.38
CA GLU A 138 -26.87 12.08 -7.64
C GLU A 138 -28.29 11.53 -7.46
N ALA A 139 -28.59 10.34 -8.00
CA ALA A 139 -29.89 9.70 -7.86
C ALA A 139 -30.21 9.39 -6.38
N ALA A 140 -29.25 8.85 -5.63
CA ALA A 140 -29.39 8.61 -4.20
C ALA A 140 -29.65 9.92 -3.42
N MET A 141 -28.99 11.00 -3.82
CA MET A 141 -29.20 12.31 -3.21
C MET A 141 -30.58 12.88 -3.51
N LEU A 142 -31.03 12.81 -4.77
CA LEU A 142 -32.37 13.25 -5.17
C LEU A 142 -33.47 12.45 -4.47
N GLU A 143 -33.27 11.17 -4.24
CA GLU A 143 -34.22 10.35 -3.47
C GLU A 143 -34.26 10.79 -2.00
N THR A 144 -33.09 11.07 -1.41
CA THR A 144 -33.01 11.63 -0.05
C THR A 144 -33.74 12.98 0.06
N MET A 145 -33.65 13.84 -0.96
CA MET A 145 -34.40 15.11 -0.99
C MET A 145 -35.92 14.93 -1.12
N LYS A 146 -36.38 13.78 -1.63
CA LYS A 146 -37.81 13.44 -1.67
C LYS A 146 -38.32 12.84 -0.38
N SER A 147 -37.43 12.50 0.57
CA SER A 147 -37.79 11.93 1.87
C SER A 147 -38.74 12.85 2.66
N LYS A 148 -39.51 12.24 3.57
CA LYS A 148 -40.46 12.96 4.41
C LYS A 148 -39.75 13.96 5.33
N GLU A 149 -38.59 13.57 5.84
CA GLU A 149 -37.74 14.33 6.73
C GLU A 149 -37.24 15.60 6.03
N TYR A 150 -36.73 15.47 4.81
CA TYR A 150 -36.28 16.62 4.03
C TYR A 150 -37.45 17.53 3.63
N ARG A 151 -38.59 16.96 3.22
CA ARG A 151 -39.80 17.74 2.92
C ARG A 151 -40.27 18.56 4.12
N GLN A 152 -40.19 18.03 5.34
CA GLN A 152 -40.56 18.77 6.54
C GLN A 152 -39.65 19.98 6.76
N GLN A 153 -38.33 19.82 6.56
CA GLN A 153 -37.40 20.95 6.60
C GLN A 153 -37.71 21.99 5.51
N VAL A 154 -37.99 21.53 4.28
CA VAL A 154 -38.37 22.43 3.17
C VAL A 154 -39.65 23.19 3.49
N MET A 155 -40.66 22.55 4.08
CA MET A 155 -41.90 23.22 4.48
C MET A 155 -41.64 24.28 5.55
N THR A 156 -40.78 24.02 6.54
CA THR A 156 -40.38 25.02 7.53
C THR A 156 -39.66 26.20 6.88
N ILE A 157 -38.68 25.94 6.02
CA ILE A 157 -37.95 27.00 5.29
C ILE A 157 -38.92 27.83 4.44
N MET A 158 -39.89 27.19 3.78
CA MET A 158 -40.93 27.88 3.01
C MET A 158 -41.80 28.74 3.92
N SER A 159 -42.26 28.22 5.05
CA SER A 159 -43.04 28.99 6.03
C SER A 159 -42.29 30.23 6.51
N ASP A 160 -41.02 30.06 6.91
CA ASP A 160 -40.17 31.18 7.34
C ASP A 160 -39.96 32.20 6.20
N ALA A 161 -39.82 31.72 4.96
CA ALA A 161 -39.69 32.58 3.79
C ALA A 161 -40.98 33.36 3.51
N PHE A 162 -42.16 32.77 3.69
CA PHE A 162 -43.45 33.48 3.53
C PHE A 162 -43.68 34.53 4.62
N GLU A 163 -43.15 34.32 5.82
CA GLU A 163 -43.20 35.30 6.92
C GLU A 163 -42.20 36.46 6.74
N SER A 164 -41.27 36.34 5.79
CA SER A 164 -40.32 37.41 5.46
C SER A 164 -41.04 38.66 4.95
N PRO A 165 -40.73 39.86 5.49
CA PRO A 165 -41.29 41.13 5.00
C PRO A 165 -41.11 41.34 3.50
N PHE A 166 -40.01 40.84 2.92
CA PHE A 166 -39.77 40.90 1.49
C PHE A 166 -40.79 40.07 0.70
N PHE A 167 -41.07 38.85 1.16
CA PHE A 167 -42.00 37.95 0.49
C PHE A 167 -43.45 38.42 0.64
N ILE A 168 -43.83 38.89 1.84
CA ILE A 168 -45.13 39.53 2.10
C ILE A 168 -45.33 40.72 1.16
N ALA A 169 -44.33 41.61 1.02
CA ALA A 169 -44.41 42.74 0.11
C ALA A 169 -44.59 42.31 -1.35
N LYS A 170 -43.87 41.27 -1.80
CA LYS A 170 -44.05 40.74 -3.16
C LYS A 170 -45.40 40.07 -3.39
N VAL A 171 -45.91 39.34 -2.40
CA VAL A 171 -47.26 38.77 -2.49
C VAL A 171 -48.30 39.88 -2.58
N ASN A 172 -48.18 40.95 -1.79
CA ASN A 172 -49.08 42.09 -1.86
C ASN A 172 -49.03 42.79 -3.22
N GLU A 173 -47.84 43.01 -3.79
CA GLU A 173 -47.69 43.59 -5.13
C GLU A 173 -48.35 42.73 -6.22
N VAL A 174 -48.21 41.41 -6.13
CA VAL A 174 -48.89 40.48 -7.07
C VAL A 174 -50.41 40.54 -6.89
N LEU A 175 -50.90 40.60 -5.65
CA LEU A 175 -52.34 40.73 -5.38
C LEU A 175 -52.91 42.04 -5.92
N GLU A 176 -52.19 43.15 -5.77
CA GLU A 176 -52.56 44.44 -6.35
C GLU A 176 -52.63 44.39 -7.87
N GLN A 177 -51.64 43.77 -8.54
CA GLN A 177 -51.65 43.60 -9.99
C GLN A 177 -52.80 42.72 -10.48
N VAL A 178 -53.14 41.65 -9.74
CA VAL A 178 -54.28 40.79 -10.07
C VAL A 178 -55.59 41.55 -9.90
N ALA A 179 -55.73 42.33 -8.83
CA ALA A 179 -56.92 43.15 -8.58
C ALA A 179 -57.08 44.21 -9.68
N GLN A 180 -56.02 44.91 -10.07
CA GLN A 180 -56.03 45.87 -11.18
C GLN A 180 -56.48 45.20 -12.49
N LYS A 181 -55.90 44.05 -12.85
CA LYS A 181 -56.30 43.30 -14.05
C LYS A 181 -57.75 42.80 -14.03
N GLN A 182 -58.29 42.49 -12.85
CA GLN A 182 -59.69 42.09 -12.70
C GLN A 182 -60.62 43.31 -12.86
N MET A 183 -60.26 44.47 -12.31
CA MET A 183 -61.02 45.71 -12.50
C MET A 183 -61.01 46.16 -13.97
N GLU A 184 -59.86 46.12 -14.64
CA GLU A 184 -59.75 46.42 -16.08
C GLU A 184 -60.62 45.49 -16.94
N LYS A 185 -60.73 44.21 -16.56
CA LYS A 185 -61.64 43.26 -17.24
C LYS A 185 -63.10 43.50 -16.91
N GLN A 186 -63.41 44.00 -15.72
CA GLN A 186 -64.79 44.29 -15.29
C GLN A 186 -65.32 45.57 -15.94
N ASP A 187 -64.48 46.59 -16.13
CA ASP A 187 -64.81 47.79 -16.92
C ASP A 187 -65.01 47.46 -18.41
N GLN A 188 -64.29 46.46 -18.94
CA GLN A 188 -64.50 45.99 -20.33
C GLN A 188 -65.77 45.12 -20.49
N ALA A 189 -66.28 44.52 -19.41
CA ALA A 189 -67.54 43.77 -19.40
C ALA A 189 -68.77 44.63 -19.03
N SER A 190 -68.59 45.77 -18.38
CA SER A 190 -69.68 46.70 -18.02
C SER A 190 -69.87 47.85 -19.03
N GLY A 191 -69.03 47.94 -20.07
CA GLY A 191 -69.10 48.98 -21.11
C GLY A 191 -69.90 48.62 -22.37
N GLY A 192 -70.60 47.48 -22.41
CA GLY A 192 -71.30 47.00 -23.61
C GLY A 192 -72.74 46.61 -23.35
N GLY A 193 -73.61 47.57 -23.04
CA GLY A 193 -75.02 47.23 -22.86
C GLY A 193 -75.98 48.33 -22.44
N GLU A 194 -75.89 49.56 -22.97
CA GLU A 194 -77.09 50.39 -23.14
C GLU A 194 -76.80 51.57 -24.08
N GLY A 195 -77.41 51.53 -25.25
CA GLY A 195 -77.22 52.53 -26.31
C GLY A 195 -78.01 52.16 -27.57
N GLY A 196 -79.33 52.02 -27.41
CA GLY A 196 -80.26 51.75 -28.52
C GLY A 196 -81.62 52.36 -28.21
N GLY A 197 -81.66 53.68 -28.13
CA GLY A 197 -82.89 54.46 -28.03
C GLY A 197 -83.61 54.54 -29.38
N GLU A 198 -84.92 54.36 -29.30
CA GLU A 198 -86.01 54.90 -30.14
C GLU A 198 -85.66 55.35 -31.57
N ASP A 199 -86.17 54.57 -32.54
CA ASP A 199 -86.68 55.13 -33.80
C ASP A 199 -88.20 54.94 -33.84
N SER A 200 -88.87 56.06 -34.03
CA SER A 200 -90.32 56.21 -34.15
C SER A 200 -90.67 56.40 -35.61
N GLY A 201 -91.70 55.68 -36.08
CA GLY A 201 -92.31 55.82 -37.41
C GLY A 201 -92.39 54.47 -38.10
N GLY A 202 -93.51 53.95 -38.59
CA GLY A 202 -94.75 54.58 -39.03
C GLY A 202 -95.24 53.76 -40.22
N GLU A 203 -96.53 53.41 -40.20
CA GLU A 203 -97.37 52.99 -41.33
C GLU A 203 -97.06 51.71 -42.15
N SER A 204 -98.16 50.96 -42.33
CA SER A 204 -98.47 49.89 -43.31
C SER A 204 -98.26 48.45 -42.86
#